data_AF-A0A0F9N387-F1
#
_entry.id   AF-A0A0F9N387-F1
#
_cell.length_a   1.000
_cell.length_b   1.000
_cell.length_c   1.000
_cell.angle_alpha   90.00
_cell.angle_beta   90.00
_cell.angle_gamma   90.00
#
_symmetry.space_group_name_H-M   'P 1'
#
loop_
_entity.id
_entity.type
_entity.pdbx_description
1 polymer ?
#
loop_
_entity_poly.entity_id
_entity_poly.type
_entity_poly.pdbx_seq_one_letter_code
_entity_poly.pdbx_strand_id
1 'polypeptide(L)'
;MYKRYYHSGVTVVSYRLDMMQLTNPKFKLIDGDTTIPDTFSGGIYPACKGLSSDQIKKVVKVVLDKGFDTIDITKPIQYVAGVGPKRAKLFNKLGVSNIDDLLNYFPRDWILPTDITDIGKLIVGKYAVVVGEITEVEYIHYGRMPRMDIVICDGDECKAMWFNGGWLRSQLKVGKMIMLAGKIEIRR
;
A
#
# COMPACT_ATOMS: atom_id res chain seq x y z
N MET A 1 -10.61 -20.61 -20.65
CA MET A 1 -10.65 -20.49 -22.12
C MET A 1 -11.50 -19.26 -22.47
N TYR A 2 -10.91 -18.19 -22.99
CA TYR A 2 -11.59 -16.91 -23.27
C TYR A 2 -12.20 -16.91 -24.67
N LYS A 3 -13.38 -16.31 -24.86
CA LYS A 3 -13.87 -15.90 -26.19
C LYS A 3 -14.05 -14.38 -26.20
N ARG A 4 -13.30 -13.68 -27.05
CA ARG A 4 -13.55 -12.28 -27.37
C ARG A 4 -14.74 -12.22 -28.33
N TYR A 5 -15.83 -11.58 -27.94
CA TYR A 5 -16.92 -11.25 -28.85
C TYR A 5 -16.82 -9.77 -29.23
N TYR A 6 -16.79 -9.51 -30.53
CA TYR A 6 -16.94 -8.16 -31.08
C TYR A 6 -18.39 -8.01 -31.52
N HIS A 7 -19.16 -7.17 -30.82
CA HIS A 7 -20.42 -6.68 -31.33
C HIS A 7 -20.45 -5.16 -31.18
N SER A 8 -20.67 -4.45 -32.29
CA SER A 8 -20.99 -3.03 -32.34
C SER A 8 -19.99 -2.03 -31.70
N GLY A 9 -18.68 -2.27 -31.80
CA GLY A 9 -17.66 -1.26 -31.45
C GLY A 9 -17.55 -0.91 -29.95
N VAL A 10 -18.24 -1.64 -29.09
CA VAL A 10 -18.13 -1.53 -27.63
C VAL A 10 -17.36 -2.75 -27.14
N THR A 11 -16.20 -2.52 -26.53
CA THR A 11 -15.47 -3.58 -25.82
C THR A 11 -16.30 -3.98 -24.60
N VAL A 12 -17.05 -5.08 -24.72
CA VAL A 12 -17.71 -5.69 -23.56
C VAL A 12 -16.71 -6.66 -22.93
N VAL A 13 -16.04 -6.20 -21.88
CA VAL A 13 -15.21 -7.04 -21.01
C VAL A 13 -16.16 -7.92 -20.19
N SER A 14 -16.32 -9.20 -20.57
CA SER A 14 -17.07 -10.13 -19.73
C SER A 14 -16.21 -10.48 -18.51
N TYR A 15 -16.52 -9.89 -17.37
CA TYR A 15 -15.86 -10.21 -16.11
C TYR A 15 -16.16 -11.68 -15.75
N ARG A 16 -15.10 -12.46 -15.47
CA ARG A 16 -15.24 -13.78 -14.84
C ARG A 16 -15.77 -13.51 -13.42
N LEU A 17 -17.07 -13.70 -13.20
CA LEU A 17 -17.75 -13.32 -11.96
C LEU A 17 -17.22 -14.06 -10.73
N ASP A 18 -16.63 -15.24 -10.90
CA ASP A 18 -16.21 -16.10 -9.78
C ASP A 18 -14.75 -15.92 -9.33
N MET A 19 -14.06 -14.88 -9.80
CA MET A 19 -12.65 -14.65 -9.44
C MET A 19 -12.52 -14.06 -8.03
N MET A 20 -11.57 -14.57 -7.24
CA MET A 20 -11.21 -13.96 -5.96
C MET A 20 -10.66 -12.54 -6.19
N GLN A 21 -11.06 -11.61 -5.33
CA GLN A 21 -10.71 -10.22 -5.45
C GLN A 21 -10.31 -9.57 -4.12
N LEU A 22 -9.56 -8.47 -4.22
CA LEU A 22 -9.34 -7.51 -3.16
C LEU A 22 -9.97 -6.16 -3.50
N THR A 23 -10.77 -5.62 -2.58
CA THR A 23 -11.39 -4.29 -2.73
C THR A 23 -10.60 -3.25 -1.93
N ASN A 24 -10.16 -2.18 -2.61
CA ASN A 24 -9.29 -1.12 -2.08
C ASN A 24 -8.07 -1.65 -1.29
N PRO A 25 -7.31 -2.66 -1.77
CA PRO A 25 -6.19 -3.19 -1.01
C PRO A 25 -5.09 -2.15 -0.83
N LYS A 26 -4.30 -2.31 0.24
CA LYS A 26 -2.98 -1.69 0.29
C LYS A 26 -2.12 -2.31 -0.80
N PHE A 27 -1.26 -1.52 -1.42
CA PHE A 27 -0.34 -2.05 -2.42
C PHE A 27 1.05 -1.41 -2.35
N LYS A 28 2.01 -2.12 -2.93
CA LYS A 28 3.36 -1.62 -3.20
C LYS A 28 3.82 -2.22 -4.51
N LEU A 29 4.32 -1.38 -5.42
CA LEU A 29 5.03 -1.87 -6.60
C LEU A 29 6.39 -2.41 -6.16
N ILE A 30 6.77 -3.58 -6.68
CA ILE A 30 8.04 -4.22 -6.41
C ILE A 30 8.97 -3.86 -7.55
N ASP A 31 9.98 -3.05 -7.26
CA ASP A 31 11.14 -2.86 -8.13
C ASP A 31 12.24 -3.84 -7.70
N GLY A 32 13.09 -4.30 -8.62
CA GLY A 32 13.90 -5.53 -8.52
C GLY A 32 14.71 -5.81 -7.24
N ASP A 33 14.98 -4.80 -6.40
CA ASP A 33 15.69 -4.93 -5.11
C ASP A 33 14.78 -4.90 -3.87
N THR A 34 13.45 -4.91 -4.03
CA THR A 34 12.53 -4.77 -2.89
C THR A 34 12.43 -6.08 -2.10
N THR A 35 12.97 -6.11 -0.88
CA THR A 35 12.70 -7.20 0.06
C THR A 35 11.22 -7.20 0.48
N ILE A 36 10.56 -8.31 0.18
CA ILE A 36 9.11 -8.49 0.33
C ILE A 36 8.63 -8.59 1.81
N PRO A 37 9.36 -9.19 2.77
CA PRO A 37 8.83 -9.48 4.11
C PRO A 37 8.40 -8.27 4.95
N ASP A 38 9.04 -7.11 4.79
CA ASP A 38 8.83 -5.95 5.68
C ASP A 38 7.88 -4.88 5.14
N THR A 39 7.34 -5.09 3.94
CA THR A 39 6.73 -3.98 3.21
C THR A 39 5.38 -3.52 3.79
N PHE A 40 4.64 -4.39 4.49
CA PHE A 40 3.41 -4.03 5.20
C PHE A 40 3.51 -4.14 6.73
N SER A 41 4.64 -4.61 7.26
CA SER A 41 4.86 -4.76 8.69
C SER A 41 5.34 -3.46 9.35
N GLY A 42 5.26 -3.40 10.67
CA GLY A 42 5.84 -2.35 11.52
C GLY A 42 4.83 -1.60 12.37
N GLY A 43 5.36 -0.66 13.15
CA GLY A 43 4.60 0.11 14.10
C GLY A 43 3.52 1.02 13.48
N ILE A 44 2.33 0.98 14.08
CA ILE A 44 1.24 1.95 13.90
C ILE A 44 1.40 3.04 14.95
N TYR A 45 1.87 4.20 14.50
CA TYR A 45 1.98 5.39 15.34
C TYR A 45 0.61 6.06 15.50
N PRO A 46 0.35 6.75 16.62
CA PRO A 46 -0.85 7.55 16.79
C PRO A 46 -0.88 8.64 15.73
N ALA A 47 -1.66 8.44 14.67
CA ALA A 47 -1.84 9.43 13.63
C ALA A 47 -2.68 10.59 14.17
N CYS A 48 -2.40 11.81 13.71
CA CYS A 48 -3.18 13.00 14.04
C CYS A 48 -3.55 13.76 12.78
N LYS A 49 -4.53 14.66 12.90
CA LYS A 49 -4.99 15.50 11.79
C LYS A 49 -3.80 16.24 11.16
N GLY A 50 -3.33 15.78 10.00
CA GLY A 50 -2.21 16.35 9.24
C GLY A 50 -0.91 15.53 9.23
N LEU A 51 -0.80 14.45 10.01
CA LEU A 51 0.38 13.58 10.02
C LEU A 51 -0.02 12.09 10.13
N SER A 52 0.23 11.31 9.09
CA SER A 52 -0.10 9.87 9.08
C SER A 52 0.96 9.03 9.79
N SER A 53 0.58 7.82 10.24
CA SER A 53 1.51 6.85 10.83
C SER A 53 2.71 6.56 9.93
N ASP A 54 2.50 6.44 8.61
CA ASP A 54 3.59 6.22 7.65
C ASP A 54 4.55 7.40 7.56
N GLN A 55 4.05 8.63 7.69
CA GLN A 55 4.89 9.82 7.70
C GLN A 55 5.75 9.85 8.97
N ILE A 56 5.18 9.49 10.13
CA ILE A 56 5.92 9.36 11.39
C ILE A 56 6.99 8.27 11.25
N LYS A 57 6.60 7.07 10.79
CA LYS A 57 7.50 5.94 10.59
C LYS A 57 8.68 6.29 9.69
N LYS A 58 8.46 7.02 8.59
CA LYS A 58 9.53 7.49 7.70
C LYS A 58 10.52 8.42 8.39
N VAL A 59 10.04 9.34 9.23
CA VAL A 59 10.89 10.28 9.98
C VAL A 59 11.69 9.53 11.05
N VAL A 60 11.08 8.61 11.79
CA VAL A 60 11.79 7.74 12.75
C VAL A 60 12.88 6.94 12.06
N LYS A 61 12.56 6.31 10.91
CA LYS A 61 13.53 5.54 10.12
C LYS A 61 14.74 6.35 9.70
N VAL A 62 14.57 7.61 9.29
CA VAL A 62 15.68 8.52 8.94
C VAL A 62 16.66 8.71 10.09
N VAL A 63 16.17 8.76 11.34
CA VAL A 63 17.02 8.90 12.53
C VAL A 63 17.71 7.57 12.85
N LEU A 64 16.97 6.46 12.82
CA LEU A 64 17.53 5.14 13.09
C LEU A 64 18.61 4.72 12.08
N ASP A 65 18.40 4.99 10.79
CA ASP A 65 19.33 4.63 9.71
C ASP A 65 20.66 5.41 9.79
N LYS A 66 20.68 6.59 10.44
CA LYS A 66 21.91 7.39 10.64
C LYS A 66 22.78 6.90 11.80
N GLY A 67 22.25 6.03 12.66
CA GLY A 67 22.92 5.54 13.86
C GLY A 67 22.92 6.54 15.01
N PHE A 68 22.89 6.02 16.24
CA PHE A 68 22.76 6.83 17.47
C PHE A 68 24.01 7.66 17.79
N ASP A 69 25.20 7.23 17.36
CA ASP A 69 26.48 7.85 17.73
C ASP A 69 26.78 9.17 16.98
N THR A 70 26.08 9.44 15.88
CA THR A 70 26.38 10.59 14.99
C THR A 70 25.36 11.72 15.10
N ILE A 71 24.26 11.50 15.81
CA ILE A 71 23.15 12.46 15.94
C ILE A 71 23.13 13.08 17.32
N ASP A 72 23.12 14.41 17.34
CA ASP A 72 22.75 15.18 18.52
C ASP A 72 21.22 15.10 18.71
N ILE A 73 20.80 14.23 19.63
CA ILE A 73 19.39 13.94 19.91
C ILE A 73 18.64 15.11 20.55
N THR A 74 19.36 16.11 21.08
CA THR A 74 18.73 17.29 21.70
C THR A 74 18.23 18.30 20.67
N LYS A 75 18.63 18.15 19.40
CA LYS A 75 18.23 19.07 18.34
C LYS A 75 16.72 19.06 18.13
N PRO A 76 16.12 20.23 17.84
CA PRO A 76 14.71 20.32 17.48
C PRO A 76 14.35 19.40 16.31
N ILE A 77 13.14 18.84 16.34
CA ILE A 77 12.65 17.86 15.37
C ILE A 77 12.73 18.35 13.91
N GLN A 78 12.72 19.67 13.70
CA GLN A 78 12.85 20.31 12.39
C GLN A 78 14.19 20.05 11.68
N TYR A 79 15.23 19.62 12.42
CA TYR A 79 16.54 19.29 11.84
C TYR A 79 16.60 17.87 11.30
N VAL A 80 15.56 17.05 11.52
CA VAL A 80 15.42 15.75 10.87
C VAL A 80 15.05 15.93 9.40
N ALA A 81 15.77 15.26 8.50
CA ALA A 81 15.51 15.34 7.08
C ALA A 81 14.06 14.92 6.76
N GLY A 82 13.34 15.77 6.02
CA GLY A 82 11.92 15.57 5.73
C GLY A 82 10.95 16.21 6.73
N VAL A 83 11.44 16.85 7.79
CA VAL A 83 10.63 17.61 8.77
C VAL A 83 10.86 19.11 8.61
N GLY A 84 10.17 19.74 7.67
CA GLY A 84 10.15 21.21 7.57
C GLY A 84 9.32 21.89 8.67
N PRO A 85 9.33 23.24 8.76
CA PRO A 85 8.66 23.99 9.84
C PRO A 85 7.18 23.66 10.03
N LYS A 86 6.44 23.37 8.94
CA LYS A 86 5.04 22.96 8.99
C LYS A 86 4.86 21.61 9.70
N ARG A 87 5.72 20.64 9.42
CA ARG A 87 5.69 19.31 10.04
C ARG A 87 6.18 19.36 11.48
N ALA A 88 7.21 20.16 11.77
CA ALA A 88 7.67 20.37 13.14
C ALA A 88 6.54 20.85 14.06
N LYS A 89 5.71 21.79 13.60
CA LYS A 89 4.50 22.22 14.35
C LYS A 89 3.51 21.09 14.61
N LEU A 90 3.39 20.11 13.71
CA LEU A 90 2.52 18.95 13.90
C LEU A 90 3.11 17.97 14.90
N PHE A 91 4.42 17.68 14.81
CA PHE A 91 5.13 16.86 15.79
C PHE A 91 5.08 17.45 17.20
N ASN A 92 5.25 18.77 17.35
CA ASN A 92 5.13 19.45 18.64
C ASN A 92 3.74 19.23 19.28
N LYS A 93 2.67 19.18 18.47
CA LYS A 93 1.31 18.87 18.97
C LYS A 93 1.15 17.43 19.45
N LEU A 94 2.05 16.53 19.04
CA LEU A 94 2.13 15.15 19.51
C LEU A 94 3.03 15.00 20.75
N GLY A 95 3.57 16.11 21.27
CA GLY A 95 4.56 16.08 22.34
C GLY A 95 5.98 15.76 21.86
N VAL A 96 6.23 15.80 20.54
CA VAL A 96 7.55 15.50 19.94
C VAL A 96 8.20 16.81 19.50
N SER A 97 9.11 17.34 20.32
CA SER A 97 9.77 18.63 20.10
C SER A 97 11.20 18.52 19.56
N ASN A 98 11.90 17.45 19.93
CA ASN A 98 13.28 17.17 19.56
C ASN A 98 13.43 15.71 19.08
N ILE A 99 14.66 15.31 18.76
CA ILE A 99 14.96 13.96 18.24
C ILE A 99 14.84 12.90 19.34
N ASP A 100 15.20 13.22 20.58
CA ASP A 100 15.03 12.32 21.74
C ASP A 100 13.54 11.99 21.98
N ASP A 101 12.66 13.00 21.96
CA ASP A 101 11.21 12.80 22.05
C ASP A 101 10.70 11.89 20.94
N LEU A 102 11.25 12.03 19.72
CA LEU A 102 10.87 11.21 18.57
C LEU A 102 11.28 9.74 18.75
N LEU A 103 12.49 9.49 19.26
CA LEU A 103 13.00 8.15 19.50
C LEU A 103 12.21 7.43 20.60
N ASN A 104 11.68 8.18 21.57
CA ASN A 104 10.82 7.68 22.64
C ASN A 104 9.31 7.69 22.27
N TYR A 105 8.94 8.13 21.07
CA TYR A 105 7.56 8.15 20.61
C TYR A 105 7.16 6.79 20.03
N PHE A 106 6.92 5.80 20.88
CA PHE A 106 6.68 4.42 20.44
C PHE A 106 5.38 4.23 19.64
N PRO A 107 5.34 3.24 18.72
CA PRO A 107 4.09 2.80 18.10
C PRO A 107 3.04 2.39 19.14
N ARG A 108 1.77 2.71 18.87
CA ARG A 108 0.65 2.23 19.69
C ARG A 108 0.40 0.73 19.48
N ASP A 109 0.56 0.29 18.24
CA ASP A 109 0.23 -1.06 17.80
C ASP A 109 1.25 -1.51 16.74
N TRP A 110 1.30 -2.80 16.42
CA TRP A 110 2.26 -3.37 15.48
C TRP A 110 1.55 -4.24 14.45
N ILE A 111 1.84 -3.98 13.17
CA ILE A 111 1.48 -4.93 12.10
C ILE A 111 2.63 -5.92 12.00
N LEU A 112 2.37 -7.18 12.36
CA LEU A 112 3.35 -8.24 12.20
C LEU A 112 3.54 -8.57 10.71
N PRO A 113 4.73 -9.05 10.29
CA PRO A 113 4.92 -9.61 8.96
C PRO A 113 3.84 -10.67 8.73
N THR A 114 3.04 -10.49 7.68
CA THR A 114 2.13 -11.53 7.21
C THR A 114 2.85 -12.24 6.08
N ASP A 115 2.89 -13.56 6.14
CA ASP A 115 3.46 -14.38 5.07
C ASP A 115 2.73 -14.12 3.75
N ILE A 116 3.49 -14.14 2.67
CA ILE A 116 2.92 -14.08 1.32
C ILE A 116 2.12 -15.37 1.13
N THR A 117 0.87 -15.21 0.75
CA THR A 117 -0.03 -16.31 0.40
C THR A 117 -0.07 -16.44 -1.11
N ASP A 118 0.21 -17.63 -1.63
CA ASP A 118 0.03 -17.94 -3.06
C ASP A 118 -1.43 -17.69 -3.46
N ILE A 119 -1.66 -17.14 -4.66
CA ILE A 119 -3.02 -16.80 -5.12
C ILE A 119 -3.93 -18.02 -5.13
N GLY A 120 -3.42 -19.20 -5.53
CA GLY A 120 -4.17 -20.46 -5.53
C GLY A 120 -4.59 -20.96 -4.14
N LYS A 121 -4.02 -20.41 -3.06
CA LYS A 121 -4.31 -20.80 -1.66
C LYS A 121 -5.15 -19.77 -0.91
N LEU A 122 -5.66 -18.76 -1.59
CA LEU A 122 -6.47 -17.72 -0.96
C LEU A 122 -7.77 -18.27 -0.37
N ILE A 123 -8.18 -17.70 0.76
CA ILE A 123 -9.40 -18.10 1.47
C ILE A 123 -10.29 -16.87 1.60
N VAL A 124 -11.51 -16.98 1.08
CA VAL A 124 -12.52 -15.92 1.15
C VAL A 124 -12.79 -15.53 2.60
N GLY A 125 -12.86 -14.23 2.84
CA GLY A 125 -13.09 -13.64 4.16
C GLY A 125 -11.83 -13.47 5.01
N LYS A 126 -10.69 -14.07 4.63
CA LYS A 126 -9.41 -13.89 5.32
C LYS A 126 -8.62 -12.71 4.77
N TYR A 127 -7.78 -12.13 5.62
CA TYR A 127 -6.76 -11.18 5.21
C TYR A 127 -5.59 -11.96 4.60
N ALA A 128 -5.06 -11.49 3.48
CA ALA A 128 -3.91 -12.10 2.83
C ALA A 128 -3.00 -11.01 2.23
N VAL A 129 -1.72 -11.37 2.11
CA VAL A 129 -0.74 -10.62 1.34
C VAL A 129 -0.41 -11.46 0.12
N VAL A 130 -0.55 -10.90 -1.08
CA VAL A 130 -0.30 -11.60 -2.34
C VAL A 130 0.68 -10.81 -3.19
N VAL A 131 1.53 -11.52 -3.93
CA VAL A 131 2.49 -10.93 -4.87
C VAL A 131 2.23 -11.54 -6.22
N GLY A 132 2.20 -10.71 -7.26
CA GLY A 132 2.05 -11.20 -8.64
C GLY A 132 2.42 -10.14 -9.67
N GLU A 133 2.55 -10.59 -10.91
CA GLU A 133 2.70 -9.71 -12.06
C GLU A 133 1.33 -9.15 -12.46
N ILE A 134 1.25 -7.85 -12.74
CA ILE A 134 0.05 -7.24 -13.30
C ILE A 134 -0.11 -7.71 -14.76
N THR A 135 -1.16 -8.47 -15.03
CA THR A 135 -1.46 -8.99 -16.38
C THR A 135 -2.53 -8.16 -17.10
N GLU A 136 -3.44 -7.54 -16.35
CA GLU A 136 -4.50 -6.69 -16.90
C GLU A 136 -4.64 -5.40 -16.09
N VAL A 137 -4.97 -4.30 -16.77
CA VAL A 137 -5.24 -2.99 -16.15
C VAL A 137 -6.40 -2.33 -16.88
N GLU A 138 -7.42 -1.91 -16.15
CA GLU A 138 -8.58 -1.21 -16.68
C GLU A 138 -8.98 -0.05 -15.77
N TYR A 139 -9.11 1.16 -16.33
CA TYR A 139 -9.72 2.28 -15.61
C TYR A 139 -11.11 2.56 -16.16
N ILE A 140 -12.10 2.29 -15.32
CA ILE A 140 -13.51 2.48 -15.62
C ILE A 140 -13.92 3.84 -15.07
N HIS A 141 -14.16 4.78 -15.98
CA HIS A 141 -14.50 6.17 -15.64
C HIS A 141 -15.96 6.52 -15.90
N TYR A 142 -16.73 5.57 -16.44
CA TYR A 142 -18.15 5.71 -16.72
C TYR A 142 -18.99 5.06 -15.62
N GLY A 143 -20.18 5.61 -15.35
CA GLY A 143 -21.06 5.18 -14.26
C GLY A 143 -20.95 6.03 -12.98
N ARG A 144 -21.58 5.58 -11.90
CA ARG A 144 -21.74 6.36 -10.65
C ARG A 144 -20.43 6.55 -9.86
N MET A 145 -19.47 5.63 -9.99
CA MET A 145 -18.23 5.65 -9.22
C MET A 145 -17.05 5.18 -10.08
N PRO A 146 -16.10 6.07 -10.43
CA PRO A 146 -14.89 5.68 -11.14
C PRO A 146 -14.10 4.63 -10.37
N ARG A 147 -13.47 3.69 -11.07
CA ARG A 147 -12.63 2.67 -10.44
C ARG A 147 -11.47 2.22 -11.31
N MET A 148 -10.41 1.77 -10.66
CA MET A 148 -9.26 1.12 -11.27
C MET A 148 -9.33 -0.37 -10.96
N ASP A 149 -9.36 -1.21 -11.98
CA ASP A 149 -9.35 -2.67 -11.88
C ASP A 149 -8.01 -3.18 -12.42
N ILE A 150 -7.41 -4.17 -11.75
CA ILE A 150 -6.26 -4.91 -12.26
C ILE A 150 -6.47 -6.41 -12.04
N VAL A 151 -5.78 -7.22 -12.84
CA VAL A 151 -5.58 -8.66 -12.58
C VAL A 151 -4.10 -8.88 -12.34
N ILE A 152 -3.78 -9.68 -11.32
CA ILE A 152 -2.42 -10.12 -11.00
C ILE A 152 -2.31 -11.63 -11.14
N CYS A 153 -1.11 -12.12 -11.46
CA CYS A 153 -0.83 -13.53 -11.65
C CYS A 153 0.51 -13.96 -10.99
N ASP A 154 0.49 -15.09 -10.29
CA ASP A 154 1.68 -15.79 -9.77
C ASP A 154 1.75 -17.27 -10.23
N GLY A 155 0.86 -17.64 -11.15
CA GLY A 155 0.48 -19.03 -11.46
C GLY A 155 -1.04 -19.16 -11.46
N ASP A 156 -1.70 -18.53 -10.48
CA ASP A 156 -3.14 -18.34 -10.41
C ASP A 156 -3.51 -16.84 -10.51
N GLU A 157 -4.77 -16.54 -10.87
CA GLU A 157 -5.24 -15.16 -11.10
C GLU A 157 -6.02 -14.59 -9.91
N CYS A 158 -5.71 -13.35 -9.52
CA CYS A 158 -6.49 -12.59 -8.54
C CYS A 158 -6.79 -11.19 -9.04
N LYS A 159 -8.00 -10.69 -8.77
CA LYS A 159 -8.40 -9.33 -9.12
C LYS A 159 -8.13 -8.36 -7.97
N ALA A 160 -7.77 -7.13 -8.30
CA ALA A 160 -7.82 -6.04 -7.33
C ALA A 160 -8.51 -4.82 -7.92
N MET A 161 -9.24 -4.09 -7.09
CA MET A 161 -9.92 -2.88 -7.54
C MET A 161 -9.86 -1.75 -6.52
N TRP A 162 -9.79 -0.51 -7.00
CA TRP A 162 -9.85 0.69 -6.20
C TRP A 162 -10.95 1.63 -6.69
N PHE A 163 -11.90 1.96 -5.82
CA PHE A 163 -12.83 3.05 -6.09
C PHE A 163 -12.09 4.40 -6.07
N ASN A 164 -12.52 5.33 -6.93
CA ASN A 164 -11.86 6.62 -7.14
C ASN A 164 -10.35 6.49 -7.44
N GLY A 165 -9.93 5.37 -8.04
CA GLY A 165 -8.53 5.02 -8.30
C GLY A 165 -7.86 5.78 -9.45
N GLY A 166 -8.36 6.95 -9.87
CA GLY A 166 -7.83 7.67 -11.03
C GLY A 166 -6.35 8.05 -10.90
N TRP A 167 -5.87 8.23 -9.67
CA TRP A 167 -4.48 8.51 -9.33
C TRP A 167 -3.52 7.32 -9.55
N LEU A 168 -4.05 6.11 -9.74
CA LEU A 168 -3.28 4.89 -9.97
C LEU A 168 -2.91 4.67 -11.44
N ARG A 169 -3.56 5.38 -12.37
CA ARG A 169 -3.42 5.17 -13.82
C ARG A 169 -1.99 5.32 -14.32
N SER A 170 -1.19 6.20 -13.71
CA SER A 170 0.21 6.39 -14.07
C SER A 170 1.16 5.36 -13.43
N GLN A 171 0.73 4.70 -12.34
CA GLN A 171 1.56 3.84 -11.50
C GLN A 171 1.44 2.37 -11.91
N LEU A 172 0.19 1.89 -12.04
CA LEU A 172 -0.14 0.51 -12.33
C LEU A 172 -0.09 0.27 -13.85
N LYS A 173 0.81 -0.62 -14.28
CA LYS A 173 1.03 -0.97 -15.68
C LYS A 173 1.24 -2.47 -15.78
N VAL A 174 0.80 -3.06 -16.89
CA VAL A 174 1.03 -4.47 -17.22
C VAL A 174 2.54 -4.75 -17.21
N GLY A 175 2.93 -5.94 -16.74
CA GLY A 175 4.33 -6.38 -16.63
C GLY A 175 5.03 -5.97 -15.33
N LYS A 176 4.40 -5.15 -14.48
CA LYS A 176 4.98 -4.79 -13.18
C LYS A 176 4.64 -5.82 -12.12
N MET A 177 5.60 -6.11 -11.25
CA MET A 177 5.35 -6.85 -10.02
C MET A 177 4.68 -5.94 -8.99
N ILE A 178 3.63 -6.45 -8.35
CA ILE A 178 2.89 -5.74 -7.31
C ILE A 178 2.63 -6.66 -6.14
N MET A 179 2.75 -6.11 -4.94
CA MET A 179 2.25 -6.74 -3.73
C MET A 179 0.97 -6.06 -3.29
N LEU A 180 -0.04 -6.85 -2.94
CA LEU A 180 -1.33 -6.40 -2.44
C LEU A 180 -1.58 -6.99 -1.05
N ALA A 181 -2.22 -6.21 -0.18
CA ALA A 181 -2.67 -6.68 1.12
C ALA A 181 -4.09 -6.21 1.42
N GLY A 182 -4.93 -7.15 1.80
CA GLY A 182 -6.34 -6.88 2.06
C GLY A 182 -7.14 -8.13 2.36
N LYS A 183 -8.43 -7.93 2.60
CA LYS A 183 -9.39 -9.02 2.77
C LYS A 183 -9.74 -9.61 1.41
N ILE A 184 -9.74 -10.93 1.33
CA ILE A 184 -10.16 -11.67 0.13
C ILE A 184 -11.67 -11.77 0.08
N GLU A 185 -12.24 -11.43 -1.06
CA GLU A 185 -13.67 -11.43 -1.33
C GLU A 185 -13.95 -12.14 -2.66
N ILE A 186 -15.18 -12.62 -2.85
CA ILE A 186 -15.68 -13.00 -4.18
C ILE A 186 -16.70 -11.95 -4.57
N ARG A 187 -16.56 -11.39 -5.78
CA ARG A 187 -17.54 -10.45 -6.29
C ARG A 187 -18.71 -11.21 -6.91
N ARG A 188 -19.83 -11.29 -6.19
CA ARG A 188 -21.10 -11.70 -6.78
C ARG A 188 -21.62 -10.67 -7.79
#